data_AF-A0A1S3D9N7-F1
#
_entry.id   AF-A0A1S3D9N7-F1
#
_cell.length_a   1.000
_cell.length_b   1.000
_cell.length_c   1.000
_cell.angle_alpha   90.00
_cell.angle_beta   90.00
_cell.angle_gamma   90.00
#
_symmetry.space_group_name_H-M   'P 1'
#
loop_
_entity.id
_entity.type
_entity.pdbx_description
1 polymer ?
#
loop_
_entity_poly.entity_id
_entity_poly.type
_entity_poly.pdbx_seq_one_letter_code
_entity_poly.pdbx_strand_id
1 'polypeptide(L)'
;MADLPTARVAKERPFLSVGVDFGGPFLIKESSRRNARSQKAYLCLFICFTTKAIHLELVSDLSSAAFLAALDRFIGRRGLPRCIYSDNGTNFTASARELSEVYTLLQENCTEISDTLAQRQVKWIFNPPAASNFDPALP
;
A
#
# COMPACT_ATOMS: atom_id res chain seq x y z
N MET A 1 -14.20 0.76 25.96
CA MET A 1 -14.20 0.51 24.50
C MET A 1 -13.53 1.72 23.85
N ALA A 2 -12.47 1.50 23.07
CA ALA A 2 -11.81 2.59 22.36
C ALA A 2 -12.60 2.93 21.09
N ASP A 3 -12.68 4.22 20.74
CA ASP A 3 -13.36 4.67 19.53
C ASP A 3 -12.67 4.15 18.26
N LEU A 4 -13.47 3.80 17.26
CA LEU A 4 -12.97 3.42 15.94
C LEU A 4 -12.43 4.67 15.23
N PRO A 5 -11.23 4.64 14.63
CA PRO A 5 -10.72 5.76 13.86
C PRO A 5 -11.71 6.18 12.77
N THR A 6 -11.91 7.49 12.59
CA THR A 6 -12.89 8.10 11.66
C THR A 6 -12.82 7.54 10.24
N ALA A 7 -11.62 7.16 9.79
CA ALA A 7 -11.41 6.51 8.49
C ALA A 7 -12.18 5.18 8.30
N ARG A 8 -12.61 4.52 9.39
CA ARG A 8 -13.47 3.32 9.36
C ARG A 8 -14.96 3.61 9.25
N VAL A 9 -15.41 4.80 9.66
CA VAL A 9 -16.84 5.13 9.85
C VAL A 9 -17.33 6.13 8.80
N ALA A 10 -16.41 6.93 8.23
CA ALA A 10 -16.73 7.85 7.16
C ALA A 10 -17.15 7.10 5.88
N LYS A 11 -18.31 7.47 5.32
CA LYS A 11 -18.74 7.00 3.99
C LYS A 11 -17.91 7.70 2.93
N GLU A 12 -16.85 7.05 2.49
CA GLU A 12 -15.94 7.56 1.45
C GLU A 12 -15.99 6.69 0.18
N ARG A 13 -15.33 7.17 -0.88
CA ARG A 13 -15.11 6.35 -2.08
C ARG A 13 -14.34 5.08 -1.68
N PRO A 14 -14.70 3.89 -2.20
CA PRO A 14 -13.91 2.67 -2.00
C PRO A 14 -12.43 2.91 -2.32
N PHE A 15 -11.54 2.29 -1.53
CA PHE A 15 -10.10 2.37 -1.65
C PHE A 15 -9.48 3.78 -1.47
N LEU A 16 -10.23 4.75 -0.95
CA LEU A 16 -9.67 6.08 -0.65
C LEU A 16 -8.74 6.05 0.58
N SER A 17 -9.06 5.20 1.55
CA SER A 17 -8.20 4.91 2.71
C SER A 17 -7.95 3.40 2.73
N VAL A 18 -6.68 3.00 2.64
CA VAL A 18 -6.29 1.58 2.55
C VAL A 18 -5.27 1.19 3.60
N GLY A 19 -5.44 -0.01 4.16
CA GLY A 19 -4.39 -0.74 4.85
C GLY A 19 -3.61 -1.57 3.87
N VAL A 20 -2.31 -1.72 4.10
CA VAL A 20 -1.39 -2.47 3.25
C VAL A 20 -0.64 -3.48 4.09
N ASP A 21 -0.58 -4.72 3.59
CA ASP A 21 0.15 -5.82 4.22
C ASP A 21 0.68 -6.80 3.17
N PHE A 22 1.61 -7.68 3.55
CA PHE A 22 2.12 -8.77 2.72
C PHE A 22 1.73 -10.14 3.26
N GLY A 23 1.08 -10.93 2.41
CA GLY A 23 0.78 -12.34 2.68
C GLY A 23 1.77 -13.26 1.98
N GLY A 24 2.20 -14.33 2.66
CA GLY A 24 3.06 -15.36 2.09
C GLY A 24 4.14 -15.86 3.06
N PRO A 25 5.20 -16.53 2.57
CA PRO A 25 5.50 -16.79 1.15
C PRO A 25 4.65 -17.92 0.56
N PHE A 26 4.29 -17.77 -0.71
CA PHE A 26 3.70 -18.82 -1.55
C PHE A 26 4.78 -19.38 -2.49
N LEU A 27 4.81 -20.70 -2.69
CA LEU A 27 5.69 -21.31 -3.67
C LEU A 27 4.94 -21.43 -5.00
N ILE A 28 5.41 -20.71 -6.02
CA ILE A 28 4.81 -20.72 -7.36
C ILE A 28 5.78 -21.34 -8.37
N LYS A 29 5.25 -22.05 -9.37
CA LYS A 29 6.03 -22.52 -10.51
C LYS A 29 6.02 -21.45 -11.59
N GLU A 30 7.19 -21.17 -12.19
CA GLU A 30 7.30 -20.23 -13.32
C GLU A 30 6.50 -20.68 -14.55
N SER A 31 6.25 -21.98 -14.70
CA SER A 31 5.43 -22.52 -15.78
C SER A 31 4.85 -23.90 -15.44
N SER A 32 3.94 -24.38 -16.28
CA SER A 32 3.36 -25.74 -16.17
C SER A 32 4.32 -26.86 -16.59
N ARG A 33 5.59 -26.57 -16.92
CA ARG A 33 6.56 -27.58 -17.37
C ARG A 33 6.93 -28.53 -16.23
N ARG A 34 7.23 -29.79 -16.56
CA ARG A 34 7.52 -30.86 -15.58
C ARG A 34 8.67 -30.50 -14.62
N ASN A 35 9.70 -29.81 -15.12
CA ASN A 35 10.87 -29.36 -14.36
C ASN A 35 10.91 -27.83 -14.21
N ALA A 36 9.75 -27.17 -14.16
CA ALA A 36 9.69 -25.72 -13.96
C ALA A 36 10.28 -25.33 -12.61
N ARG A 37 11.13 -24.29 -12.62
CA ARG A 37 11.68 -23.71 -11.40
C ARG A 37 10.53 -23.20 -10.53
N SER A 38 10.64 -23.49 -9.23
CA SER A 38 9.75 -22.95 -8.22
C SER A 38 10.42 -21.75 -7.56
N GLN A 39 9.66 -20.68 -7.38
CA GLN A 39 10.11 -19.45 -6.73
C GLN A 39 9.13 -19.04 -5.65
N LYS A 40 9.63 -18.30 -4.66
CA LYS A 40 8.76 -17.64 -3.68
C LYS A 40 8.04 -16.49 -4.36
N ALA A 41 6.81 -16.26 -3.95
CA ALA A 41 6.02 -15.08 -4.28
C ALA A 41 5.22 -14.67 -3.05
N TYR A 42 4.83 -13.40 -3.03
CA TYR A 42 4.03 -12.83 -1.96
C TYR A 42 2.82 -12.14 -2.58
N LEU A 43 1.78 -11.97 -1.79
CA LEU A 43 0.62 -11.15 -2.16
C LEU A 43 0.76 -9.83 -1.42
N CYS A 44 0.75 -8.73 -2.16
CA CYS A 44 0.51 -7.40 -1.60
C CYS A 44 -1.00 -7.22 -1.44
N LEU A 45 -1.46 -6.99 -0.22
CA LEU A 45 -2.86 -6.81 0.14
C LEU A 45 -3.13 -5.32 0.27
N PHE A 46 -4.15 -4.83 -0.43
CA PHE A 46 -4.70 -3.50 -0.24
C PHE A 46 -6.12 -3.64 0.31
N ILE A 47 -6.29 -3.35 1.60
CA ILE A 47 -7.54 -3.52 2.35
C ILE A 47 -8.27 -2.18 2.41
N CYS A 48 -9.45 -2.09 1.79
CA CYS A 48 -10.28 -0.89 1.85
C CYS A 48 -10.90 -0.71 3.23
N PHE A 49 -10.67 0.43 3.88
CA PHE A 49 -11.23 0.67 5.22
C PHE A 49 -12.73 0.92 5.23
N THR A 50 -13.27 1.49 4.15
CA THR A 50 -14.71 1.78 4.00
C THR A 50 -15.54 0.52 3.76
N THR A 51 -15.09 -0.37 2.86
CA THR A 51 -15.90 -1.52 2.40
C THR A 51 -15.37 -2.87 2.84
N LYS A 52 -14.17 -2.93 3.41
CA LYS A 52 -13.43 -4.17 3.72
C LYS A 52 -13.09 -5.02 2.49
N ALA A 53 -13.27 -4.49 1.28
CA ALA A 53 -12.83 -5.16 0.07
C ALA A 53 -11.30 -5.23 0.03
N ILE A 54 -10.77 -6.38 -0.35
CA ILE A 54 -9.33 -6.61 -0.49
C ILE A 54 -8.99 -6.64 -1.98
N HIS A 55 -7.97 -5.89 -2.38
CA HIS A 55 -7.35 -6.00 -3.68
C HIS A 55 -5.98 -6.67 -3.52
N LEU A 56 -5.72 -7.68 -4.33
CA LEU A 56 -4.52 -8.51 -4.25
C LEU A 56 -3.65 -8.28 -5.47
N GLU A 57 -2.37 -8.03 -5.24
CA GLU A 57 -1.35 -7.90 -6.27
C GLU A 57 -0.23 -8.91 -5.98
N LEU A 58 0.12 -9.73 -6.99
CA LEU A 58 1.23 -10.67 -6.86
C LEU A 58 2.56 -9.92 -6.95
N VAL A 59 3.51 -10.26 -6.08
CA VAL A 59 4.89 -9.76 -6.12
C VAL A 59 5.90 -10.89 -6.00
N SER A 60 7.09 -10.71 -6.56
CA SER A 60 8.19 -11.68 -6.52
C SER A 60 8.90 -11.75 -5.17
N ASP A 61 8.92 -10.64 -4.44
CA ASP A 61 9.69 -10.46 -3.22
C ASP A 61 9.10 -9.34 -2.36
N LEU A 62 9.70 -9.11 -1.19
CA LEU A 62 9.30 -8.09 -0.22
C LEU A 62 10.11 -6.80 -0.38
N SER A 63 10.70 -6.51 -1.53
CA SER A 63 11.44 -5.25 -1.74
C SER A 63 10.50 -4.05 -1.91
N SER A 64 11.03 -2.85 -1.66
CA SER A 64 10.34 -1.58 -1.94
C SER A 64 9.98 -1.44 -3.41
N ALA A 65 10.88 -1.84 -4.32
CA ALA A 65 10.63 -1.80 -5.76
C ALA A 65 9.46 -2.71 -6.17
N ALA A 66 9.38 -3.91 -5.62
CA ALA A 66 8.25 -4.81 -5.85
C ALA A 66 6.94 -4.26 -5.28
N PHE A 67 6.99 -3.61 -4.10
CA PHE A 67 5.84 -2.93 -3.53
C PHE A 67 5.37 -1.75 -4.39
N LEU A 68 6.27 -0.86 -4.82
CA LEU A 68 5.92 0.30 -5.65
C LEU A 68 5.30 -0.13 -6.98
N ALA A 69 5.81 -1.20 -7.60
CA ALA A 69 5.20 -1.78 -8.80
C ALA A 69 3.78 -2.30 -8.52
N ALA A 70 3.54 -2.91 -7.35
CA ALA A 70 2.20 -3.34 -6.95
C ALA A 70 1.27 -2.14 -6.66
N LEU A 71 1.79 -1.09 -6.02
CA LEU A 71 1.06 0.14 -5.77
C LEU A 71 0.63 0.81 -7.08
N ASP A 72 1.50 0.86 -8.08
CA ASP A 72 1.17 1.41 -9.41
C ASP A 72 0.03 0.62 -10.07
N ARG A 73 0.09 -0.72 -10.06
CA ARG A 73 -1.01 -1.57 -10.56
C ARG A 73 -2.31 -1.35 -9.81
N PHE A 74 -2.24 -1.23 -8.48
CA PHE A 74 -3.39 -0.91 -7.64
C PHE A 74 -3.99 0.45 -8.00
N ILE A 75 -3.17 1.50 -8.13
CA ILE A 75 -3.61 2.86 -8.51
C ILE A 75 -4.25 2.84 -9.90
N GLY A 76 -3.65 2.15 -10.87
CA GLY A 76 -4.20 2.03 -12.22
C GLY A 76 -5.59 1.38 -12.25
N ARG A 77 -5.90 0.46 -11.32
CA ARG A 77 -7.19 -0.25 -11.25
C ARG A 77 -8.21 0.37 -10.30
N ARG A 78 -7.78 0.92 -9.16
CA ARG A 78 -8.64 1.40 -8.06
C ARG A 78 -8.62 2.91 -7.86
N GLY A 79 -7.71 3.60 -8.55
CA GLY A 79 -7.44 5.02 -8.39
C GLY A 79 -6.49 5.32 -7.24
N LEU A 80 -5.97 6.54 -7.21
CA LEU A 80 -5.05 7.01 -6.18
C LEU A 80 -5.73 7.00 -4.80
N PRO A 81 -5.15 6.32 -3.79
CA PRO A 81 -5.63 6.42 -2.41
C PRO A 81 -5.22 7.79 -1.83
N ARG A 82 -6.01 8.31 -0.89
CA ARG A 82 -5.64 9.49 -0.11
C ARG A 82 -4.76 9.11 1.08
N CYS A 83 -5.04 7.97 1.71
CA CYS A 83 -4.32 7.50 2.88
C CYS A 83 -3.88 6.05 2.71
N ILE A 84 -2.61 5.75 3.01
CA ILE A 84 -2.05 4.41 3.11
C ILE A 84 -1.64 4.16 4.56
N TYR A 85 -2.06 3.02 5.11
CA TYR A 85 -1.70 2.55 6.44
C TYR A 85 -0.86 1.28 6.31
N SER A 86 0.27 1.19 7.02
CA SER A 86 1.13 -0.01 7.02
C SER A 86 1.84 -0.20 8.36
N ASP A 87 2.44 -1.38 8.55
CA ASP A 87 3.45 -1.57 9.58
C ASP A 87 4.77 -0.85 9.23
N ASN A 88 5.74 -0.87 10.15
CA ASN A 88 7.07 -0.29 9.95
C ASN A 88 8.02 -1.21 9.17
N GLY A 89 7.50 -2.08 8.30
CA GLY A 89 8.31 -2.87 7.38
C GLY A 89 9.29 -2.00 6.60
N THR A 90 10.52 -2.47 6.41
CA THR A 90 11.57 -1.71 5.73
C THR A 90 11.22 -1.39 4.28
N ASN A 91 10.46 -2.27 3.64
CA ASN A 91 9.87 -2.08 2.32
C ASN A 91 8.88 -0.92 2.27
N PHE A 92 7.97 -0.81 3.24
CA PHE A 92 6.98 0.26 3.31
C PHE A 92 7.60 1.59 3.70
N THR A 93 8.47 1.59 4.72
CA THR A 93 9.18 2.80 5.15
C THR A 93 10.08 3.37 4.04
N ALA A 94 10.79 2.53 3.30
CA ALA A 94 11.56 2.96 2.14
C ALA A 94 10.65 3.46 1.00
N SER A 95 9.56 2.76 0.70
CA SER A 95 8.61 3.20 -0.35
C SER A 95 7.95 4.54 -0.02
N ALA A 96 7.57 4.76 1.25
CA ALA A 96 7.02 6.03 1.71
C ALA A 96 8.02 7.17 1.57
N ARG A 97 9.31 6.90 1.87
CA ARG A 97 10.39 7.86 1.66
C ARG A 97 10.58 8.18 0.19
N GLU A 98 10.66 7.19 -0.69
CA GLU A 98 10.81 7.38 -2.14
C GLU A 98 9.67 8.24 -2.71
N LEU A 99 8.42 7.95 -2.34
CA LEU A 99 7.26 8.76 -2.75
C LEU A 99 7.32 10.20 -2.22
N SER A 100 7.79 10.39 -0.99
CA SER A 100 7.97 11.72 -0.42
C SER A 100 9.06 12.52 -1.14
N GLU A 101 10.17 11.88 -1.51
CA GLU A 101 11.26 12.52 -2.25
C GLU A 101 10.80 12.96 -3.65
N VAL A 102 10.08 12.09 -4.37
CA VAL A 102 9.47 12.43 -5.67
C VAL A 102 8.51 13.62 -5.53
N TYR A 103 7.71 13.63 -4.47
CA TYR A 103 6.78 14.73 -4.22
C TYR A 103 7.50 16.06 -3.99
N THR A 104 8.53 16.07 -3.15
CA THR A 104 9.36 17.27 -2.89
C THR A 104 10.00 17.79 -4.17
N LEU A 105 10.59 16.91 -4.97
CA LEU A 105 11.20 17.28 -6.25
C LEU A 105 10.18 17.91 -7.21
N LEU A 106 8.98 17.36 -7.30
CA LEU A 106 7.92 17.93 -8.14
C LEU A 106 7.47 19.30 -7.65
N GLN A 107 7.33 19.50 -6.33
CA GLN A 107 6.98 20.81 -5.77
C GLN A 107 8.04 21.88 -6.06
N GLU A 108 9.31 21.53 -5.92
CA GLU A 108 10.43 22.46 -6.14
C GLU A 108 10.57 22.87 -7.62
N ASN A 109 10.24 21.97 -8.54
CA ASN A 109 10.48 22.16 -9.97
C ASN A 109 9.23 22.55 -10.78
N CYS A 110 8.02 22.49 -10.21
CA CYS A 110 6.76 22.75 -10.92
C CYS A 110 5.78 23.57 -10.07
N THR A 111 6.00 24.89 -9.99
CA THR A 111 5.17 25.83 -9.22
C THR A 111 3.70 25.83 -9.65
N GLU A 112 3.40 25.68 -10.94
CA GLU A 112 2.02 25.62 -11.48
C GLU A 112 1.26 24.34 -11.09
N ILE A 113 1.98 23.26 -10.77
CA ILE A 113 1.39 21.96 -10.42
C ILE A 113 1.35 21.78 -8.88
N SER A 114 2.02 22.65 -8.12
CA SER A 114 2.14 22.53 -6.66
C SER A 114 0.77 22.43 -5.95
N ASP A 115 -0.20 23.26 -6.34
CA ASP A 115 -1.54 23.26 -5.72
C ASP A 115 -2.35 21.99 -6.04
N THR A 116 -2.19 21.46 -7.26
CA THR A 116 -2.86 20.21 -7.66
C THR A 116 -2.17 18.98 -7.07
N LEU A 117 -0.86 19.02 -6.88
CA LEU A 117 -0.08 17.98 -6.21
C LEU A 117 -0.39 17.93 -4.71
N ALA A 118 -0.54 19.08 -4.04
CA ALA A 118 -0.94 19.14 -2.63
C ALA A 118 -2.26 18.44 -2.35
N GLN A 119 -3.23 18.52 -3.28
CA GLN A 119 -4.50 17.81 -3.16
C GLN A 119 -4.39 16.30 -3.46
N ARG A 120 -3.34 15.87 -4.15
CA ARG A 120 -3.10 14.48 -4.56
C ARG A 120 -2.01 13.79 -3.74
N GLN A 121 -1.45 14.45 -2.73
CA GLN A 121 -0.43 13.85 -1.89
C GLN A 121 -1.02 12.68 -1.11
N VAL A 122 -0.43 11.50 -1.30
CA VAL A 122 -0.80 10.31 -0.54
C VAL A 122 -0.24 10.46 0.87
N LYS A 123 -1.11 10.47 1.88
CA LYS A 123 -0.70 10.48 3.28
C LYS A 123 -0.34 9.06 3.73
N TRP A 124 0.90 8.84 4.10
CA TRP A 124 1.34 7.58 4.70
C TRP A 124 1.24 7.62 6.22
N ILE A 125 0.70 6.57 6.83
CA ILE A 125 0.52 6.45 8.29
C ILE A 125 1.06 5.09 8.73
N PHE A 126 2.07 5.11 9.60
CA PHE A 126 2.68 3.91 10.15
C PHE A 126 2.06 3.53 11.50
N ASN A 127 1.92 2.23 11.73
CA ASN A 127 1.50 1.70 13.02
C ASN A 127 2.57 1.97 14.09
N PRO A 128 2.19 2.16 15.37
CA PRO A 128 3.16 2.30 16.46
C PRO A 128 4.05 1.03 16.57
N PRO A 129 5.35 1.16 16.90
CA PRO A 129 6.29 0.03 16.94
C PRO A 129 5.89 -1.13 17.88
N ALA A 130 5.18 -0.83 18.97
CA ALA A 130 4.71 -1.82 19.94
C ALA A 130 3.37 -2.47 19.57
N ALA A 131 2.81 -2.11 18.42
CA ALA A 131 1.53 -2.58 17.98
C ALA A 131 1.67 -3.44 16.73
N SER A 132 2.30 -4.61 16.90
CA SER A 132 2.36 -5.66 15.88
C SER A 132 0.97 -6.05 15.36
N ASN A 133 -0.06 -5.74 16.17
CA ASN A 133 -1.47 -5.97 15.88
C ASN A 133 -2.29 -4.65 15.90
N PHE A 134 -1.68 -3.47 15.69
CA PHE A 134 -2.49 -2.31 15.26
C PHE A 134 -2.88 -2.53 13.81
N ASP A 135 -3.71 -3.52 13.58
CA ASP A 135 -4.68 -3.40 12.52
C ASP A 135 -5.70 -2.37 13.02
N PRO A 136 -5.76 -1.15 12.46
CA PRO A 136 -6.99 -0.39 12.55
C PRO A 136 -8.14 -1.09 11.80
N ALA A 137 -8.11 -2.40 11.57
CA ALA A 137 -9.20 -3.19 11.03
C ALA A 137 -8.84 -4.68 11.03
N LEU A 138 -9.26 -5.44 12.04
CA LEU A 138 -9.80 -6.79 11.90
C LEU A 138 -10.49 -7.12 13.23
N PRO A 139 -11.81 -7.40 13.28
CA PRO A 139 -12.40 -8.10 14.40
C PRO A 139 -11.84 -9.52 14.53
#